data_AF-A0A354DHP1-F1
#
_entry.id   AF-A0A354DHP1-F1
#
_cell.length_a   1.000
_cell.length_b   1.000
_cell.length_c   1.000
_cell.angle_alpha   90.00
_cell.angle_beta   90.00
_cell.angle_gamma   90.00
#
_symmetry.space_group_name_H-M   'P 1'
#
loop_
_entity.id
_entity.type
_entity.pdbx_description
1 polymer ?
#
loop_
_entity_poly.entity_id
_entity_poly.type
_entity_poly.pdbx_seq_one_letter_code
_entity_poly.pdbx_strand_id
1 'polypeptide(L)'
;MVESFISGMEAQTPKQAVELWVLGVNNRSGAIQYATLSPDLQEKTKIQFEKKGWGTGQSSPWLENIRFVKEEKINNTTLQYTLEYDLVSSNWQWNKKGRKFITVEKNQDRVKHWYITKITTNYNKYEAFTPAEKVNRILESQ
;
A
#
# COMPACT_ATOMS: atom_id res chain seq x y z
N MET A 1 24.57 -5.98 8.05
CA MET A 1 23.65 -7.08 7.63
C MET A 1 22.20 -6.61 7.45
N VAL A 2 21.75 -5.51 8.09
CA VAL A 2 20.41 -4.91 7.85
C VAL A 2 20.38 -4.03 6.59
N GLU A 3 21.49 -3.37 6.27
CA GLU A 3 21.61 -2.46 5.12
C GLU A 3 21.44 -3.16 3.76
N SER A 4 21.90 -4.42 3.60
CA SER A 4 21.71 -5.15 2.33
C SER A 4 20.26 -5.60 2.12
N PHE A 5 19.50 -5.83 3.20
CA PHE A 5 18.08 -6.14 3.11
C PHE A 5 17.26 -4.89 2.72
N ILE A 6 17.59 -3.74 3.33
CA ILE A 6 16.98 -2.44 2.98
C ILE A 6 17.35 -2.03 1.54
N SER A 7 18.60 -2.25 1.11
CA SER A 7 19.03 -2.02 -0.28
C SER A 7 18.33 -2.94 -1.28
N GLY A 8 18.09 -4.21 -0.93
CA GLY A 8 17.31 -5.14 -1.75
C GLY A 8 15.82 -4.77 -1.88
N MET A 9 15.33 -3.88 -1.02
CA MET A 9 13.97 -3.33 -1.06
C MET A 9 13.89 -1.95 -1.74
N GLU A 10 15.00 -1.41 -2.23
CA GLU A 10 14.98 -0.18 -3.02
C GLU A 10 14.33 -0.45 -4.38
N ALA A 11 13.04 -0.08 -4.50
CA ALA A 11 12.27 -0.29 -5.71
C ALA A 11 12.92 0.45 -6.90
N GLN A 12 13.44 -0.32 -7.85
CA GLN A 12 14.13 0.17 -9.04
C GLN A 12 13.15 0.66 -10.11
N THR A 13 11.90 0.19 -10.02
CA THR A 13 10.81 0.57 -10.92
C THR A 13 9.61 1.06 -10.12
N PRO A 14 8.74 1.92 -10.71
CA PRO A 14 7.55 2.37 -10.03
C PRO A 14 6.60 1.22 -9.67
N LYS A 15 6.49 0.21 -10.55
CA LYS A 15 5.65 -0.97 -10.31
C LYS A 15 6.18 -1.82 -9.15
N GLN A 16 7.50 -2.00 -9.08
CA GLN A 16 8.13 -2.76 -8.01
C GLN A 16 7.86 -2.15 -6.62
N ALA A 17 7.78 -0.82 -6.51
CA ALA A 17 7.42 -0.17 -5.24
C ALA A 17 6.02 -0.61 -4.76
N VAL A 18 5.07 -0.70 -5.70
CA VAL A 18 3.71 -1.18 -5.41
C VAL A 18 3.69 -2.68 -5.11
N GLU A 19 4.44 -3.50 -5.86
CA GLU A 19 4.54 -4.95 -5.63
C GLU A 19 5.14 -5.27 -4.25
N LEU A 20 6.16 -4.53 -3.81
CA LEU A 20 6.73 -4.65 -2.47
C LEU A 20 5.73 -4.25 -1.38
N TRP A 21 4.96 -3.20 -1.61
CA TRP A 21 3.90 -2.81 -0.68
C TRP A 21 2.82 -3.90 -0.58
N VAL A 22 2.40 -4.47 -1.71
CA VAL A 22 1.46 -5.61 -1.78
C VAL A 22 2.04 -6.84 -1.06
N LEU A 23 3.32 -7.13 -1.22
CA LEU A 23 4.01 -8.18 -0.46
C LEU A 23 3.89 -7.93 1.05
N GLY A 24 4.07 -6.68 1.49
CA GLY A 24 3.86 -6.28 2.87
C GLY A 24 2.42 -6.45 3.34
N VAL A 25 1.43 -6.18 2.49
CA VAL A 25 0.00 -6.44 2.79
C VAL A 25 -0.27 -7.93 2.97
N ASN A 26 0.18 -8.76 2.02
CA ASN A 26 -0.03 -10.21 2.05
C ASN A 26 0.64 -10.88 3.26
N ASN A 27 1.83 -10.39 3.65
CA ASN A 27 2.56 -10.91 4.81
C ASN A 27 2.21 -10.20 6.12
N ARG A 28 1.24 -9.28 6.12
CA ARG A 28 0.86 -8.47 7.30
C ARG A 28 2.05 -7.72 7.92
N SER A 29 3.05 -7.43 7.11
CA SER A 29 4.32 -6.82 7.53
C SER A 29 4.26 -5.31 7.30
N GLY A 30 4.02 -4.59 8.39
CA GLY A 30 4.07 -3.14 8.42
C GLY A 30 5.48 -2.60 8.17
N ALA A 31 6.53 -3.36 8.52
CA ALA A 31 7.91 -2.99 8.20
C ALA A 31 8.15 -2.97 6.68
N ILE A 32 7.64 -3.97 5.94
CA ILE A 32 7.75 -3.99 4.48
C ILE A 32 6.97 -2.82 3.88
N GLN A 33 5.73 -2.62 4.31
CA GLN A 33 4.90 -1.51 3.82
C GLN A 33 5.58 -0.15 4.09
N TYR A 34 6.05 0.08 5.32
CA TYR A 34 6.70 1.32 5.72
C TYR A 34 7.97 1.63 4.91
N ALA A 35 8.77 0.62 4.62
CA ALA A 35 10.00 0.78 3.84
C ALA A 35 9.74 1.23 2.38
N THR A 36 8.55 0.99 1.83
CA THR A 36 8.17 1.47 0.48
C THR A 36 7.68 2.92 0.44
N LEU A 37 7.43 3.54 1.60
CA LEU A 37 6.87 4.87 1.69
C LEU A 37 7.93 5.96 1.48
N SER A 38 7.49 7.11 0.99
CA SER A 38 8.34 8.32 0.94
C SER A 38 8.75 8.76 2.35
N PRO A 39 9.86 9.51 2.49
CA PRO A 39 10.27 10.07 3.79
C PRO A 39 9.13 10.80 4.53
N ASP A 40 8.36 11.62 3.81
CA ASP A 40 7.20 12.32 4.36
C ASP A 40 6.11 11.39 4.89
N LEU A 41 5.79 10.31 4.15
CA LEU A 41 4.79 9.34 4.59
C LEU A 41 5.32 8.48 5.74
N GLN A 42 6.62 8.16 5.74
CA GLN A 42 7.29 7.48 6.85
C GLN A 42 7.15 8.30 8.13
N GLU A 43 7.53 9.59 8.10
CA GLU A 43 7.41 10.49 9.25
C GLU A 43 5.98 10.55 9.80
N LYS A 44 4.99 10.71 8.90
CA LYS A 44 3.57 10.82 9.28
C LYS A 44 2.97 9.54 9.87
N THR A 45 3.52 8.37 9.54
CA THR A 45 2.91 7.07 9.86
C THR A 45 3.69 6.23 10.85
N LYS A 46 4.96 6.57 11.14
CA LYS A 46 5.86 5.81 12.03
C LYS A 46 5.22 5.43 13.36
N ILE A 47 4.66 6.42 14.07
CA ILE A 47 4.02 6.20 15.39
C ILE A 47 2.87 5.19 15.29
N GLN A 48 2.12 5.19 14.19
CA GLN A 48 0.99 4.27 14.01
C GLN A 48 1.47 2.84 13.73
N PHE A 49 2.54 2.67 12.94
CA PHE A 49 3.18 1.37 12.75
C PHE A 49 3.77 0.83 14.05
N GLU A 50 4.47 1.67 14.82
CA GLU A 50 5.05 1.29 16.12
C GLU A 50 3.99 0.86 17.12
N LYS A 51 2.88 1.61 17.23
CA LYS A 51 1.75 1.26 18.10
C LYS A 51 1.09 -0.07 17.75
N LYS A 52 1.14 -0.48 16.48
CA LYS A 52 0.65 -1.78 16.01
C LYS A 52 1.71 -2.89 16.08
N GLY A 53 2.89 -2.60 16.67
CA GLY A 53 4.00 -3.55 16.75
C GLY A 53 4.52 -3.96 15.37
N TRP A 54 4.42 -3.10 14.36
CA TRP A 54 4.75 -3.38 12.95
C TRP A 54 3.88 -4.46 12.29
N GLY A 55 2.82 -4.92 12.95
CA GLY A 55 1.77 -5.75 12.35
C GLY A 55 0.75 -4.90 11.60
N THR A 56 0.21 -5.43 10.50
CA THR A 56 -0.87 -4.77 9.73
C THR A 56 -1.94 -5.76 9.29
N GLY A 57 -3.08 -5.24 8.82
CA GLY A 57 -4.23 -6.06 8.46
C GLY A 57 -4.95 -6.65 9.68
N GLN A 58 -5.76 -7.67 9.42
CA GLN A 58 -6.52 -8.41 10.44
C GLN A 58 -6.64 -9.88 10.02
N SER A 59 -7.08 -10.74 10.93
CA SER A 59 -7.23 -12.17 10.69
C SER A 59 -8.32 -12.51 9.68
N SER A 60 -9.43 -11.79 9.70
CA SER A 60 -10.55 -11.90 8.76
C SER A 60 -11.45 -10.66 8.84
N PRO A 61 -11.94 -10.13 7.71
CA PRO A 61 -11.55 -10.47 6.34
C PRO A 61 -10.19 -9.86 5.94
N TRP A 62 -9.52 -10.51 4.99
CA TRP A 62 -8.23 -10.05 4.41
C TRP A 62 -8.37 -9.83 2.90
N LEU A 63 -7.34 -9.21 2.30
CA LEU A 63 -7.28 -8.94 0.87
C LEU A 63 -6.71 -10.16 0.13
N GLU A 64 -7.35 -10.55 -0.96
CA GLU A 64 -6.88 -11.56 -1.92
C GLU A 64 -7.05 -11.09 -3.36
N ASN A 65 -6.46 -11.83 -4.31
CA ASN A 65 -6.57 -11.59 -5.75
C ASN A 65 -6.24 -10.13 -6.16
N ILE A 66 -5.24 -9.54 -5.49
CA ILE A 66 -4.79 -8.18 -5.75
C ILE A 66 -4.21 -8.13 -7.17
N ARG A 67 -4.78 -7.27 -8.02
CA ARG A 67 -4.45 -7.17 -9.45
C ARG A 67 -4.29 -5.72 -9.87
N PHE A 68 -3.28 -5.45 -10.68
CA PHE A 68 -3.12 -4.16 -11.36
C PHE A 68 -4.15 -4.07 -12.49
N VAL A 69 -5.04 -3.08 -12.44
CA VAL A 69 -6.07 -2.88 -13.48
C VAL A 69 -5.88 -1.61 -14.29
N LYS A 70 -5.06 -0.67 -13.79
CA LYS A 70 -4.74 0.57 -14.50
C LYS A 70 -3.37 1.09 -14.10
N GLU A 71 -2.65 1.64 -15.06
CA GLU A 71 -1.45 2.45 -14.88
C GLU A 71 -1.67 3.80 -15.55
N GLU A 72 -1.40 4.88 -14.84
CA GLU A 72 -1.56 6.25 -15.32
C GLU A 72 -0.26 7.03 -15.08
N LYS A 73 0.34 7.52 -16.18
CA LYS A 73 1.50 8.41 -16.10
C LYS A 73 1.01 9.84 -15.86
N ILE A 74 1.19 10.34 -14.64
CA ILE A 74 0.84 11.72 -14.29
C ILE A 74 1.87 12.68 -14.88
N ASN A 75 3.15 12.34 -14.76
CA ASN A 75 4.26 13.05 -15.39
C ASN A 75 5.47 12.09 -15.55
N ASN A 76 6.66 12.61 -15.89
CA ASN A 76 7.86 11.78 -16.11
C ASN A 76 8.42 11.12 -14.85
N THR A 77 8.07 11.60 -13.66
CA THR A 77 8.58 11.14 -12.37
C THR A 77 7.48 10.63 -11.45
N THR A 78 6.21 10.63 -11.88
CA THR A 78 5.05 10.29 -11.06
C THR A 78 4.09 9.40 -11.85
N LEU A 79 3.78 8.23 -11.29
CA LEU A 79 2.80 7.29 -11.83
C LEU A 79 1.75 6.97 -10.77
N GLN A 80 0.55 6.63 -11.21
CA GLN A 80 -0.51 6.11 -10.38
C GLN A 80 -0.93 4.72 -10.86
N TYR A 81 -0.99 3.77 -9.95
CA TYR A 81 -1.53 2.45 -10.18
C TYR A 81 -2.90 2.31 -9.53
N THR A 82 -3.83 1.68 -10.24
CA THR A 82 -5.09 1.22 -9.66
C THR A 82 -5.02 -0.28 -9.45
N LEU A 83 -5.21 -0.70 -8.21
CA LEU A 83 -5.32 -2.10 -7.82
C LEU A 83 -6.78 -2.43 -7.55
N GLU A 84 -7.22 -3.60 -7.99
CA GLU A 84 -8.45 -4.25 -7.52
C GLU A 84 -8.10 -5.45 -6.66
N TYR A 85 -8.97 -5.79 -5.72
CA TYR A 85 -8.81 -6.96 -4.84
C TYR A 85 -10.17 -7.46 -4.39
N ASP A 86 -10.18 -8.68 -3.89
CA ASP A 86 -11.33 -9.31 -3.26
C ASP A 86 -11.12 -9.33 -1.74
N LEU A 87 -12.19 -9.22 -0.96
CA LEU A 87 -12.16 -9.41 0.49
C LEU A 87 -12.62 -10.82 0.82
N VAL A 88 -11.78 -11.60 1.51
CA VAL A 88 -12.07 -13.01 1.81
C VAL A 88 -12.13 -13.22 3.32
N SER A 89 -13.04 -14.08 3.76
CA SER A 89 -13.23 -14.45 5.16
C SER A 89 -13.31 -15.97 5.27
N SER A 90 -12.98 -16.52 6.44
CA SER A 90 -12.95 -17.97 6.69
C SER A 90 -14.27 -18.70 6.42
N ASN A 91 -15.39 -17.98 6.40
CA ASN A 91 -16.73 -18.56 6.31
C ASN A 91 -17.42 -18.26 4.97
N TRP A 92 -16.81 -17.46 4.09
CA TRP A 92 -17.38 -17.08 2.79
C TRP A 92 -16.37 -16.29 1.94
N GLN A 93 -16.36 -16.52 0.62
CA GLN A 93 -15.79 -15.54 -0.31
C GLN A 93 -16.75 -14.35 -0.37
N TRP A 94 -16.48 -13.29 0.39
CA TRP A 94 -17.23 -12.07 0.22
C TRP A 94 -16.89 -11.57 -1.18
N ASN A 95 -17.81 -11.67 -2.13
CA ASN A 95 -17.68 -11.08 -3.47
C ASN A 95 -17.68 -9.53 -3.42
N LYS A 96 -17.14 -8.95 -2.34
CA LYS A 96 -16.90 -7.54 -2.15
C LYS A 96 -15.53 -7.23 -2.71
N LYS A 97 -15.54 -6.46 -3.79
CA LYS A 97 -14.33 -5.96 -4.44
C LYS A 97 -13.99 -4.59 -3.87
N GLY A 98 -12.71 -4.34 -3.70
CA GLY A 98 -12.21 -3.02 -3.35
C GLY A 98 -11.24 -2.50 -4.41
N ARG A 99 -10.91 -1.21 -4.29
CA ARG A 99 -9.94 -0.54 -5.14
C ARG A 99 -9.00 0.31 -4.32
N LYS A 100 -7.71 0.20 -4.61
CA LYS A 100 -6.67 1.10 -4.10
C LYS A 100 -6.06 1.86 -5.24
N PHE A 101 -5.80 3.14 -5.01
CA PHE A 101 -5.07 4.01 -5.92
C PHE A 101 -3.75 4.37 -5.24
N ILE A 102 -2.64 3.99 -5.87
CA ILE A 102 -1.30 4.12 -5.30
C ILE A 102 -0.48 5.01 -6.22
N THR A 103 -0.08 6.17 -5.71
CA THR A 103 0.82 7.10 -6.40
C THR A 103 2.24 6.83 -5.96
N VAL A 104 3.13 6.67 -6.94
CA VAL A 104 4.56 6.49 -6.74
C VAL A 104 5.33 7.61 -7.42
N GLU A 105 6.44 8.00 -6.81
CA GLU A 105 7.31 9.05 -7.29
C GLU A 105 8.76 8.59 -7.30
N LYS A 106 9.50 9.07 -8.31
CA LYS A 106 10.92 8.82 -8.45
C LYS A 106 11.70 9.70 -7.48
N ASN A 107 12.54 9.08 -6.67
CA ASN A 107 13.53 9.77 -5.87
C ASN A 107 14.52 10.49 -6.79
N GLN A 108 14.64 11.81 -6.64
CA GLN A 108 15.55 12.62 -7.44
C GLN A 108 16.99 12.58 -6.90
N ASP A 109 17.16 12.29 -5.62
CA ASP A 109 18.45 12.27 -4.91
C ASP A 109 19.15 10.91 -4.96
N ARG A 110 18.42 9.83 -5.29
CA ARG A 110 18.96 8.47 -5.44
C ARG A 110 18.74 7.93 -6.85
N VAL A 111 19.80 7.38 -7.44
CA VAL A 111 19.74 6.76 -8.76
C VAL A 111 18.79 5.56 -8.71
N LYS A 112 17.64 5.67 -9.40
CA LYS A 112 16.64 4.60 -9.59
C LYS A 112 15.98 4.09 -8.31
N HIS A 113 15.48 4.99 -7.47
CA HIS A 113 14.64 4.61 -6.34
C HIS A 113 13.23 5.20 -6.49
N TRP A 114 12.19 4.40 -6.26
CA TRP A 114 10.79 4.82 -6.28
C TRP A 114 10.15 4.58 -4.92
N TYR A 115 9.34 5.53 -4.48
CA TYR A 115 8.59 5.43 -3.23
C TYR A 115 7.11 5.73 -3.44
N ILE A 116 6.28 5.19 -2.56
CA ILE A 116 4.85 5.51 -2.50
C ILE A 116 4.69 6.86 -1.79
N THR A 117 4.03 7.82 -2.42
CA THR A 117 3.71 9.13 -1.83
C THR A 117 2.25 9.26 -1.42
N LYS A 118 1.39 8.40 -1.96
CA LYS A 118 -0.04 8.44 -1.64
C LYS A 118 -0.69 7.09 -1.86
N ILE A 119 -1.52 6.69 -0.91
CA ILE A 119 -2.45 5.58 -1.06
C ILE A 119 -3.83 6.08 -0.71
N THR A 120 -4.79 5.92 -1.63
CA THR A 120 -6.21 6.18 -1.35
C THR A 120 -7.04 4.95 -1.61
N THR A 121 -8.04 4.75 -0.77
CA THR A 121 -9.04 3.69 -0.91
C THR A 121 -10.41 4.23 -0.53
N ASN A 122 -11.46 3.57 -1.00
CA ASN A 122 -12.82 3.89 -0.57
C ASN A 122 -13.11 3.18 0.74
N TYR A 123 -13.88 3.83 1.62
CA TYR A 123 -14.27 3.22 2.88
C TYR A 123 -15.04 1.92 2.63
N ASN A 124 -14.59 0.88 3.32
CA ASN A 124 -15.26 -0.40 3.39
C ASN A 124 -15.22 -0.83 4.86
N LYS A 125 -16.39 -0.96 5.48
CA LYS A 125 -16.52 -1.27 6.91
C LYS A 125 -15.90 -2.61 7.33
N TYR A 126 -15.64 -3.48 6.36
CA TYR A 126 -15.04 -4.79 6.60
C TYR A 126 -13.53 -4.79 6.43
N GLU A 127 -12.94 -3.76 5.82
CA GLU A 127 -11.54 -3.74 5.48
C GLU A 127 -10.67 -3.14 6.59
N ALA A 128 -9.57 -3.82 6.90
CA ALA A 128 -8.50 -3.23 7.70
C ALA A 128 -7.58 -2.39 6.81
N PHE A 129 -7.39 -1.12 7.17
CA PHE A 129 -6.53 -0.20 6.43
C PHE A 129 -5.14 -0.11 7.08
N THR A 130 -4.12 -0.01 6.23
CA THR A 130 -2.74 0.24 6.66
C THR A 130 -2.56 1.71 7.05
N PRO A 131 -1.61 2.06 7.95
CA PRO A 131 -1.44 3.43 8.43
C PRO A 131 -1.25 4.51 7.37
N ALA A 132 -0.68 4.16 6.20
CA ALA A 132 -0.43 5.10 5.11
C ALA A 132 -1.64 5.36 4.21
N GLU A 133 -2.77 4.68 4.44
CA GLU A 133 -3.95 4.79 3.59
C GLU A 133 -4.85 5.94 4.00
N LYS A 134 -5.12 6.83 3.05
CA LYS A 134 -6.22 7.79 3.16
C LYS A 134 -7.52 7.14 2.70
N VAL A 135 -8.44 6.97 3.64
CA VAL A 135 -9.74 6.33 3.40
C VAL A 135 -10.79 7.39 3.08
N ASN A 136 -11.32 7.37 1.86
CA ASN A 136 -12.37 8.27 1.42
C ASN A 136 -13.73 7.70 1.88
N ARG A 137 -14.40 8.41 2.79
CA ARG A 137 -15.79 8.12 3.14
C ARG A 137 -16.67 8.82 2.11
N ILE A 138 -17.29 8.04 1.22
CA ILE A 138 -18.44 8.55 0.47
C ILE A 138 -19.54 8.66 1.53
N LEU A 139 -20.00 9.89 1.83
CA LEU A 139 -21.21 10.09 2.59
C LEU A 139 -22.33 9.49 1.73
N GLU A 140 -22.80 8.30 2.07
CA GLU A 140 -24.10 7.87 1.57
C GLU A 140 -25.12 8.88 2.12
N SER A 141 -25.62 9.74 1.24
CA SER A 141 -26.78 10.57 1.53
C SER A 141 -27.91 9.65 1.95
N GLN A 142 -28.36 9.82 3.20
CA GLN A 142 -29.55 9.17 3.75
C GLN A 142 -30.80 9.52 2.93
#